data_AF-L7FAW4-F1
#
_entry.id   AF-L7FAW4-F1
#
_cell.length_a   1.000
_cell.length_b   1.000
_cell.length_c   1.000
_cell.angle_alpha   90.00
_cell.angle_beta   90.00
_cell.angle_gamma   90.00
#
_symmetry.space_group_name_H-M   'P 1'
#
loop_
_entity.id
_entity.type
_entity.pdbx_description
1 polymer ?
#
loop_
_entity_poly.entity_id
_entity_poly.type
_entity_poly.pdbx_seq_one_letter_code
_entity_poly.pdbx_strand_id
1 'polypeptide(L)'
;MGFEGQVWRLERDKVLLGEIMIEDADFPWLSGRFVPEPAFAAVEPWFSETLALLDAERYDEFEDTYDRISRALTLVAPSGPVAEFLLHIQGSQAWFRWSDEPFGES
;
A
#
# COMPACT_ATOMS: atom_id res chain seq x y z
N MET A 1 15.24 -14.59 -4.19
CA MET A 1 14.51 -13.60 -5.00
C MET A 1 13.62 -12.85 -4.03
N GLY A 2 14.11 -11.91 -3.22
CA GLY A 2 15.14 -10.90 -3.45
C GLY A 2 14.48 -9.58 -3.83
N PHE A 3 13.39 -9.21 -3.16
CA PHE A 3 12.72 -7.93 -3.40
C PHE A 3 13.45 -6.75 -2.76
N GLU A 4 14.37 -7.05 -1.85
CA GLU A 4 15.23 -6.13 -1.11
C GLU A 4 15.99 -5.18 -2.04
N GLY A 5 15.97 -3.89 -1.73
CA GLY A 5 16.58 -2.83 -2.54
C GLY A 5 15.74 -2.36 -3.72
N GLN A 6 14.58 -2.96 -3.99
CA GLN A 6 13.66 -2.42 -4.99
C GLN A 6 12.91 -1.20 -4.45
N VAL A 7 12.61 -0.27 -5.37
CA VAL A 7 11.79 0.90 -5.07
C VAL A 7 10.44 0.73 -5.74
N TRP A 8 9.40 0.76 -4.93
CA TRP A 8 8.01 0.71 -5.34
C TRP A 8 7.41 2.10 -5.23
N ARG A 9 6.55 2.48 -6.17
CA ARG A 9 5.97 3.82 -6.23
C ARG A 9 4.48 3.75 -5.94
N LEU A 10 4.01 4.60 -5.04
CA LEU A 10 2.60 4.82 -4.80
C LEU A 10 2.16 6.03 -5.60
N GLU A 11 1.22 5.85 -6.52
CA GLU A 11 0.73 6.89 -7.41
C GLU A 11 -0.79 7.07 -7.26
N ARG A 12 -1.29 8.27 -7.55
CA ARG A 12 -2.71 8.59 -7.66
C ARG A 12 -2.93 9.45 -8.89
N ASP A 13 -3.68 8.96 -9.88
CA ASP A 13 -3.92 9.68 -11.14
C ASP A 13 -2.61 10.21 -11.78
N LYS A 14 -1.55 9.38 -11.79
CA LYS A 14 -0.18 9.72 -12.27
C LYS A 14 0.57 10.75 -11.42
N VAL A 15 0.07 11.09 -10.24
CA VAL A 15 0.77 11.90 -9.25
C VAL A 15 1.49 10.96 -8.28
N LEU A 16 2.80 11.13 -8.13
CA LEU A 16 3.57 10.39 -7.14
C LEU A 16 3.19 10.83 -5.73
N LEU A 17 2.75 9.86 -4.93
CA LEU A 17 2.42 10.04 -3.51
C LEU A 17 3.59 9.63 -2.62
N GLY A 18 4.41 8.68 -3.04
CA GLY A 18 5.58 8.30 -2.26
C GLY A 18 6.27 7.06 -2.82
N GLU A 19 7.42 6.77 -2.24
CA GLU A 19 8.27 5.65 -2.63
C GLU A 19 8.47 4.71 -1.44
N ILE A 20 8.41 3.40 -1.69
CA ILE A 20 8.66 2.36 -0.71
C ILE A 20 9.95 1.65 -1.12
N MET A 21 11.00 1.83 -0.33
CA MET A 21 12.25 1.10 -0.49
C MET A 21 12.16 -0.21 0.31
N ILE A 22 12.13 -1.34 -0.39
CA ILE A 22 12.03 -2.65 0.25
C ILE A 22 13.31 -2.94 1.02
N GLU A 23 13.19 -3.16 2.31
CA GLU A 23 14.30 -3.53 3.19
C GLU A 23 14.24 -5.02 3.53
N ASP A 24 13.03 -5.57 3.64
CA ASP A 24 12.79 -6.97 4.00
C ASP A 24 11.60 -7.55 3.22
N ALA A 25 11.68 -8.84 2.91
CA ALA A 25 10.71 -9.53 2.07
C ALA A 25 10.26 -10.86 2.69
N ASP A 26 9.58 -10.79 3.82
CA ASP A 26 8.95 -11.93 4.51
C ASP A 26 7.64 -12.37 3.83
N PHE A 27 7.76 -13.05 2.68
CA PHE A 27 6.62 -13.48 1.86
C PHE A 27 5.50 -14.15 2.70
N PRO A 28 4.23 -13.70 2.58
CA PRO A 28 3.65 -12.88 1.51
C PRO A 28 3.72 -11.36 1.72
N TRP A 29 4.39 -10.89 2.79
CA TRP A 29 4.51 -9.48 3.10
C TRP A 29 5.89 -8.93 2.73
N LEU A 30 5.91 -7.69 2.26
CA LEU A 30 7.11 -6.91 2.01
C LEU A 30 7.12 -5.76 3.00
N SER A 31 8.27 -5.46 3.58
CA SER A 31 8.41 -4.32 4.47
C SER A 31 9.61 -3.47 4.12
N GLY A 32 9.53 -2.18 4.45
CA GLY A 32 10.59 -1.26 4.12
C GLY A 32 10.28 0.17 4.50
N ARG A 33 11.14 1.06 4.00
CA ARG A 33 11.07 2.48 4.29
C ARG A 33 10.15 3.19 3.32
N PHE A 34 9.18 3.91 3.84
CA PHE A 34 8.32 4.80 3.08
C PHE A 34 8.86 6.23 3.08
N VAL A 35 8.97 6.80 1.89
CA VAL A 35 9.33 8.19 1.65
C VAL A 35 8.09 8.90 1.10
N PRO A 36 7.33 9.62 1.95
CA PRO A 36 6.14 10.34 1.52
C PRO A 36 6.50 11.58 0.70
N GLU A 37 5.79 11.80 -0.40
CA GLU A 37 5.79 13.05 -1.15
C GLU A 37 4.74 14.02 -0.59
N PRO A 38 4.82 15.34 -0.88
CA PRO A 38 3.83 16.31 -0.42
C PRO A 38 2.38 15.99 -0.81
N ALA A 39 2.17 15.27 -1.90
CA ALA A 39 0.84 14.82 -2.32
C ALA A 39 0.26 13.71 -1.42
N PHE A 40 1.10 12.99 -0.66
CA PHE A 40 0.67 11.95 0.29
C PHE A 40 -0.22 12.49 1.39
N ALA A 41 -0.01 13.73 1.84
CA ALA A 41 -0.77 14.33 2.94
C ALA A 41 -2.30 14.30 2.71
N ALA A 42 -2.75 14.22 1.45
CA ALA A 42 -4.16 14.10 1.10
C ALA A 42 -4.75 12.69 1.36
N VAL A 43 -3.91 11.65 1.44
CA VAL A 43 -4.32 10.24 1.59
C VAL A 43 -3.73 9.56 2.83
N GLU A 44 -2.74 10.18 3.49
CA GLU A 44 -2.24 9.79 4.83
C GLU A 44 -3.38 9.42 5.81
N PRO A 45 -4.45 10.22 5.97
CA PRO A 45 -5.53 9.87 6.90
C PRO A 45 -6.25 8.58 6.53
N TRP A 46 -6.30 8.18 5.25
CA TRP A 46 -6.94 6.93 4.84
C TRP A 46 -6.17 5.71 5.36
N PHE A 47 -4.84 5.78 5.38
CA PHE A 47 -4.00 4.72 5.95
C PHE A 47 -4.11 4.66 7.48
N SER A 48 -4.20 5.82 8.13
CA SER A 48 -4.40 5.86 9.59
C SER A 48 -5.79 5.34 9.98
N GLU A 49 -6.82 5.64 9.19
CA GLU A 49 -8.18 5.14 9.39
C GLU A 49 -8.26 3.61 9.22
N THR A 50 -7.69 3.06 8.15
CA THR A 50 -7.65 1.60 7.95
C THR A 50 -6.93 0.87 9.08
N LEU A 51 -5.83 1.43 9.60
CA LEU A 51 -5.15 0.87 10.78
C LEU A 51 -6.02 0.94 12.05
N ALA A 52 -6.74 2.03 12.26
CA ALA A 52 -7.65 2.17 13.40
C ALA A 52 -8.85 1.21 13.31
N LEU A 53 -9.36 0.95 12.10
CA LEU A 53 -10.44 -0.01 11.87
C LEU A 53 -9.98 -1.45 12.14
N LEU A 54 -8.75 -1.80 11.75
CA LEU A 54 -8.15 -3.09 12.08
C LEU A 54 -7.97 -3.28 13.59
N ASP A 55 -7.47 -2.27 14.30
CA ASP A 55 -7.32 -2.30 15.76
C ASP A 55 -8.68 -2.46 16.47
N ALA A 56 -9.73 -1.84 15.93
CA ALA A 56 -11.09 -1.95 16.43
C ALA A 56 -11.84 -3.23 15.99
N GLU A 57 -11.18 -4.15 15.29
CA GLU A 57 -11.77 -5.39 14.75
C GLU A 57 -12.96 -5.14 13.79
N ARG A 58 -13.00 -3.97 13.15
CA ARG A 58 -14.08 -3.53 12.24
C ARG A 58 -13.74 -3.90 10.80
N TYR A 59 -13.64 -5.20 10.54
CA TYR A 59 -13.20 -5.73 9.24
C TYR A 59 -14.08 -5.29 8.06
N ASP A 60 -15.40 -5.26 8.22
CA ASP A 60 -16.35 -4.85 7.17
C ASP A 60 -16.13 -3.40 6.70
N GLU A 61 -15.95 -2.48 7.65
CA GLU A 61 -15.61 -1.08 7.31
C GLU A 61 -14.19 -0.92 6.80
N PHE A 62 -13.27 -1.74 7.31
CA PHE A 62 -11.91 -1.78 6.78
C PHE A 62 -11.95 -2.15 5.30
N GLU A 63 -12.70 -3.17 4.91
CA GLU A 63 -12.83 -3.62 3.52
C GLU A 63 -13.40 -2.52 2.62
N ASP A 64 -14.49 -1.84 3.01
CA ASP A 64 -15.06 -0.71 2.24
C ASP A 64 -14.06 0.45 2.09
N THR A 65 -13.39 0.81 3.19
CA THR A 65 -12.37 1.87 3.19
C THR A 65 -11.19 1.47 2.30
N TYR A 66 -10.80 0.20 2.34
CA TYR A 66 -9.68 -0.34 1.59
C TYR A 66 -9.97 -0.44 0.09
N ASP A 67 -11.18 -0.84 -0.31
CA ASP A 67 -11.64 -0.83 -1.71
C ASP A 67 -11.54 0.59 -2.30
N ARG A 68 -11.93 1.60 -1.53
CA ARG A 68 -11.77 2.99 -1.96
C ARG A 68 -10.29 3.36 -2.18
N ILE A 69 -9.40 2.91 -1.31
CA ILE A 69 -7.96 3.14 -1.44
C ILE A 69 -7.41 2.43 -2.68
N SER A 70 -7.72 1.14 -2.87
CA SER A 70 -7.22 0.35 -3.99
C SER A 70 -7.72 0.87 -5.34
N ARG A 71 -8.92 1.45 -5.40
CA ARG A 71 -9.45 2.12 -6.61
C ARG A 71 -8.85 3.49 -6.87
N ALA A 72 -8.51 4.23 -5.83
CA ALA A 72 -8.00 5.59 -5.95
C ALA A 72 -6.48 5.63 -6.18
N LEU A 73 -5.76 4.64 -5.66
CA LEU A 73 -4.31 4.57 -5.64
C LEU A 73 -3.82 3.44 -6.53
N THR A 74 -2.61 3.58 -7.06
CA THR A 74 -1.95 2.56 -7.86
C THR A 74 -0.59 2.30 -7.28
N LEU A 75 -0.31 1.05 -6.93
CA LEU A 75 1.02 0.62 -6.53
C LEU A 75 1.78 0.13 -7.75
N VAL A 76 2.95 0.71 -7.98
CA VAL A 76 3.78 0.45 -9.16
C VAL A 76 5.09 -0.20 -8.74
N ALA A 77 5.19 -1.49 -9.03
CA ALA A 77 6.42 -2.26 -8.91
C ALA A 77 7.42 -1.83 -10.00
N PRO A 78 8.73 -2.13 -9.85
CA PRO A 78 9.71 -1.91 -10.91
C PRO A 78 9.36 -2.65 -12.22
N SER A 79 8.58 -3.75 -12.14
CA SER A 79 8.08 -4.48 -13.30
C SER A 79 6.80 -3.89 -13.92
N GLY A 80 6.08 -3.01 -13.21
CA GLY A 80 4.80 -2.45 -13.65
C GLY A 80 3.77 -2.26 -12.53
N PRO A 81 2.60 -1.68 -12.83
CA PRO A 81 1.49 -1.56 -11.88
C PRO A 81 0.94 -2.93 -11.51
N VAL A 82 0.64 -3.14 -10.22
CA VAL A 82 -0.03 -4.35 -9.74
C VAL A 82 -1.55 -4.22 -9.85
N ALA A 83 -2.26 -5.35 -10.00
CA ALA A 83 -3.72 -5.34 -10.08
C ALA A 83 -4.35 -4.94 -8.75
N GLU A 84 -3.82 -5.50 -7.66
CA GLU A 84 -4.27 -5.17 -6.31
C GLU A 84 -3.13 -5.22 -5.31
N PHE A 85 -3.25 -4.41 -4.27
CA PHE A 85 -2.29 -4.36 -3.19
C PHE A 85 -2.96 -4.07 -1.87
N LEU A 86 -2.32 -4.48 -0.79
CA LEU A 86 -2.67 -4.15 0.56
C LEU A 86 -1.45 -3.57 1.26
N LEU A 87 -1.41 -2.25 1.33
CA LEU A 87 -0.38 -1.38 1.90
C LEU A 87 -0.84 -0.75 3.21
N HIS A 88 0.01 -0.86 4.22
CA HIS A 88 -0.06 -0.15 5.48
C HIS A 88 1.15 0.75 5.62
N ILE A 89 0.92 1.96 6.14
CA ILE A 89 1.95 2.97 6.36
C ILE A 89 1.82 3.47 7.79
N GLN A 90 2.91 3.39 8.55
CA GLN A 90 3.01 3.96 9.88
C GLN A 90 4.27 4.81 9.97
N GLY A 91 4.09 6.13 9.95
CA GLY A 91 5.21 7.07 9.91
C GLY A 91 6.06 6.89 8.66
N SER A 92 7.33 6.52 8.83
CA SER A 92 8.29 6.28 7.74
C SER A 92 8.45 4.81 7.37
N GLN A 93 7.62 3.93 7.92
CA GLN A 93 7.70 2.50 7.66
C GLN A 93 6.43 2.03 6.95
N ALA A 94 6.61 1.18 5.96
CA ALA A 94 5.53 0.59 5.20
C ALA A 94 5.67 -0.92 5.12
N TRP A 95 4.54 -1.59 5.15
CA TRP A 95 4.44 -3.03 4.91
C TRP A 95 3.25 -3.26 4.00
N PHE A 96 3.49 -4.04 2.96
CA PHE A 96 2.47 -4.31 1.98
C PHE A 96 2.58 -5.71 1.40
N ARG A 97 1.46 -6.18 0.88
CA ARG A 97 1.38 -7.33 0.00
C ARG A 97 0.71 -6.91 -1.29
N TRP A 98 0.92 -7.66 -2.36
CA TRP A 98 0.31 -7.38 -3.65
C TRP A 98 -0.10 -8.67 -4.32
N SER A 99 -1.00 -8.55 -5.28
CA SER A 99 -1.48 -9.64 -6.11
C SER A 99 -1.53 -9.20 -7.57
N ASP A 100 -1.09 -10.10 -8.46
CA ASP A 100 -1.17 -9.90 -9.92
C ASP A 100 -2.62 -10.06 -10.41
N GLU A 101 -3.41 -10.83 -9.67
CA GLU A 101 -4.85 -11.00 -9.87
C GLU A 101 -5.59 -10.22 -8.77
N PRO A 102 -6.74 -9.58 -9.07
CA PRO A 102 -7.57 -9.02 -8.01
C PRO A 102 -7.93 -10.12 -7.00
N PHE A 103 -7.91 -9.80 -5.71
CA PHE A 103 -8.46 -10.63 -4.65
C PHE A 103 -9.89 -10.94 -5.06
N GLY A 104 -10.14 -12.20 -5.44
CA GLY A 104 -11.36 -12.57 -6.15
C GLY A 104 -12.60 -12.14 -5.38
N GLU A 105 -13.56 -11.55 -6.11
CA GLU A 105 -14.91 -11.33 -5.58
C GLU A 105 -15.55 -12.72 -5.40
N SER A 106 -15.76 -13.15 -4.16
CA SER A 106 -16.52 -14.37 -3.85
C SER A 106 -17.66 -14.11 -2.89
#